data_AF-A0A2V5UZB6-F1
#
_entry.id   AF-A0A2V5UZB6-F1
#
_cell.length_a   1.000
_cell.length_b   1.000
_cell.length_c   1.000
_cell.angle_alpha   90.00
_cell.angle_beta   90.00
_cell.angle_gamma   90.00
#
_symmetry.space_group_name_H-M   'P 1'
#
loop_
_entity.id
_entity.type
_entity.pdbx_description
1 polymer ?
#
loop_
_entity_poly.entity_id
_entity_poly.type
_entity_poly.pdbx_seq_one_letter_code
_entity_poly.pdbx_strand_id
1 'polypeptide(L)' 'MAALGSLPMFRVMKTNALPKTTEEIRSYAQLQRQIHDALRVQHPEWVEPNGDCPTCESYESRLSELLRLSSPDEHRPAA' A
#
# COMPACT_ATOMS: atom_id res chain seq x y z
N MET A 1 33.21 24.04 19.09
CA MET A 1 32.36 22.85 18.84
C MET A 1 31.04 23.33 18.26
N ALA A 2 30.69 22.94 17.03
CA ALA A 2 29.34 23.01 16.50
C ALA A 2 29.25 22.02 15.34
N ALA A 3 28.72 20.83 15.63
CA ALA A 3 28.38 19.84 14.61
C ALA A 3 27.16 20.36 13.86
N LEU A 4 27.35 20.77 12.60
CA LEU A 4 26.24 21.03 11.69
C LEU A 4 25.53 19.69 11.47
N GLY A 5 24.35 19.56 12.08
CA GLY A 5 23.51 18.39 12.02
C GLY A 5 23.23 18.01 10.56
N SER A 6 23.61 16.80 10.21
CA SER A 6 23.24 16.15 8.97
C SER A 6 21.71 16.06 8.90
N LEU A 7 21.08 16.89 8.06
CA LEU A 7 19.66 16.71 7.76
C LEU A 7 19.49 15.34 7.10
N PRO A 8 18.53 14.50 7.52
CA PRO A 8 18.23 13.28 6.79
C PRO A 8 17.81 13.71 5.40
N MET A 9 18.58 13.31 4.37
CA MET A 9 18.12 13.43 2.99
C MET A 9 16.81 12.68 2.94
N PHE A 10 15.70 13.42 2.92
CA PHE A 10 14.41 12.87 2.53
C PHE A 10 14.66 12.42 1.11
N ARG A 11 14.95 11.12 0.93
CA ARG A 11 15.16 10.54 -0.37
C ARG A 11 13.87 10.83 -1.11
N VAL A 12 13.93 11.80 -2.03
CA VAL A 12 12.87 12.04 -2.98
C VAL A 12 12.71 10.70 -3.68
N MET A 13 11.67 9.97 -3.29
CA MET A 13 11.26 8.79 -4.00
C MET A 13 10.77 9.32 -5.34
N LYS A 14 11.67 9.33 -6.31
CA LYS A 14 11.34 9.52 -7.71
C LYS A 14 10.42 8.37 -8.03
N THR A 15 9.13 8.64 -7.95
CA THR A 15 8.12 7.82 -8.57
C THR A 15 8.49 7.80 -10.04
N ASN A 16 9.22 6.76 -10.44
CA ASN A 16 9.12 6.27 -11.80
C ASN A 16 7.67 5.79 -11.90
N ALA A 17 6.78 6.77 -12.09
CA ALA A 17 5.46 6.56 -12.60
C ALA A 17 5.71 5.91 -13.96
N LEU A 18 5.74 4.58 -13.94
CA LEU A 18 5.17 3.82 -15.04
C LEU A 18 3.88 4.56 -15.38
N PRO A 19 3.59 4.90 -16.65
CA PRO A 19 2.36 5.57 -17.02
C PRO A 19 1.20 4.61 -16.69
N LYS A 20 0.83 4.53 -15.41
CA LYS A 20 -0.46 4.06 -14.97
C LYS A 20 -1.35 5.21 -15.38
N THR A 21 -1.89 5.07 -16.57
CA THR A 21 -3.15 5.66 -16.97
C THR A 21 -3.98 5.86 -15.70
N THR A 22 -4.46 7.08 -15.48
CA THR A 22 -5.44 7.38 -14.43
C THR A 22 -6.76 6.70 -14.81
N GLU A 23 -6.72 5.38 -14.93
CA GLU A 23 -7.87 4.51 -14.92
C GLU A 23 -8.45 4.73 -13.54
N GLU A 24 -9.54 5.51 -13.48
CA GLU A 24 -10.38 5.53 -12.30
C GLU A 24 -10.53 4.10 -11.82
N ILE A 25 -10.13 3.84 -10.59
CA ILE A 25 -10.13 2.48 -10.08
C ILE A 25 -11.59 2.10 -9.86
N ARG A 26 -12.14 1.37 -10.85
CA ARG A 26 -13.58 1.06 -10.94
C ARG A 26 -14.06 0.12 -9.85
N SER A 27 -13.15 -0.55 -9.14
CA SER A 27 -13.48 -1.47 -8.04
C SER A 27 -12.36 -1.60 -7.02
N TYR A 28 -12.74 -1.89 -5.78
CA TYR A 28 -11.81 -2.16 -4.69
C TYR A 28 -10.83 -3.30 -5.02
N ALA A 29 -11.31 -4.38 -5.66
CA ALA A 29 -10.46 -5.50 -6.08
C ALA A 29 -9.36 -5.08 -7.06
N GLN A 30 -9.63 -4.10 -7.92
CA GLN A 30 -8.68 -3.59 -8.90
C GLN A 30 -7.63 -2.69 -8.24
N LEU A 31 -8.01 -1.93 -7.21
CA LEU A 31 -7.07 -1.19 -6.35
C LEU A 31 -6.15 -2.17 -5.61
N GLN A 32 -6.73 -3.20 -5.01
CA GLN A 32 -5.98 -4.20 -4.24
C GLN A 32 -4.90 -4.87 -5.10
N ARG A 33 -5.24 -5.32 -6.32
CA ARG A 33 -4.25 -5.85 -7.27
C ARG A 33 -3.14 -4.87 -7.61
N GLN A 34 -3.46 -3.60 -7.85
CA GLN A 34 -2.42 -2.61 -8.15
C GLN A 34 -1.48 -2.36 -6.98
N ILE A 35 -1.98 -2.40 -5.74
CA ILE A 35 -1.17 -2.28 -4.53
C ILE A 35 -0.28 -3.52 -4.40
N HIS A 36 -0.85 -4.72 -4.59
CA HIS A 36 -0.12 -5.99 -4.55
C HIS A 36 1.07 -6.01 -5.50
N ASP A 37 0.81 -5.69 -6.77
CA ASP A 37 1.82 -5.72 -7.82
C ASP A 37 2.91 -4.66 -7.57
N ALA A 38 2.51 -3.47 -7.11
CA ALA A 38 3.45 -2.43 -6.73
C ALA A 38 4.33 -2.84 -5.54
N LEU A 39 3.78 -3.53 -4.54
CA LEU A 39 4.54 -4.03 -3.40
C LEU A 39 5.56 -5.09 -3.82
N ARG A 40 5.19 -6.03 -4.70
CA ARG A 40 6.13 -7.04 -5.23
C ARG A 40 7.27 -6.42 -6.04
N VAL A 41 6.99 -5.36 -6.80
CA VAL A 41 8.01 -4.64 -7.57
C VAL A 41 8.95 -3.83 -6.65
N GLN A 42 8.42 -3.24 -5.59
CA GLN A 42 9.23 -2.46 -4.63
C GLN A 42 10.01 -3.33 -3.65
N HIS A 43 9.47 -4.51 -3.30
CA HIS A 43 10.04 -5.45 -2.34
C HIS A 43 10.21 -6.84 -2.95
N PRO A 44 11.11 -7.00 -3.95
CA PRO A 44 11.42 -8.31 -4.50
C PRO A 44 11.95 -9.28 -3.43
N GLU A 45 12.53 -8.79 -2.34
CA GLU A 45 13.00 -9.58 -1.20
C GLU A 45 11.88 -10.28 -0.42
N TRP A 46 10.62 -9.83 -0.55
CA TRP A 46 9.47 -10.50 0.06
C TRP A 46 8.88 -11.60 -0.81
N VAL A 47 9.31 -11.68 -2.07
CA VAL A 47 8.86 -12.71 -3.01
C VAL A 47 9.73 -13.94 -2.81
N GLU A 48 9.10 -15.01 -2.38
CA GLU A 48 9.73 -16.31 -2.20
C GLU A 48 10.06 -16.97 -3.56
N PRO A 49 10.94 -18.00 -3.60
CA PRO A 49 11.35 -18.65 -4.84
C PRO A 49 10.21 -19.35 -5.61
N ASN A 50 9.15 -19.75 -4.91
CA ASN A 50 7.89 -20.25 -5.47
C ASN A 50 7.06 -19.15 -6.16
N GLY A 51 7.41 -17.88 -5.98
CA GLY A 51 6.64 -16.74 -6.46
C GLY A 51 5.53 -16.31 -5.53
N ASP A 52 5.46 -16.82 -4.31
CA ASP A 52 4.52 -16.35 -3.29
C ASP A 52 5.11 -15.14 -2.54
N CYS A 53 4.24 -14.30 -1.98
CA CYS A 53 4.66 -13.17 -1.15
C CYS A 53 3.77 -13.14 0.11
N PRO A 54 4.06 -13.98 1.12
CA PRO A 54 3.24 -14.08 2.32
C PRO A 54 3.16 -12.74 3.08
N THR A 55 4.21 -11.93 3.01
CA THR A 55 4.22 -10.56 3.55
C THR A 55 3.22 -9.66 2.83
N CYS A 56 3.14 -9.75 1.49
CA CYS A 56 2.17 -9.00 0.71
C CYS A 56 0.72 -9.37 1.12
N GLU A 57 0.43 -10.67 1.25
CA GLU A 57 -0.88 -11.16 1.69
C GLU A 57 -1.27 -10.68 3.10
N SER A 58 -0.29 -10.58 4.02
CA SER A 58 -0.51 -10.03 5.36
C SER A 58 -0.91 -8.55 5.31
N TYR A 59 -0.23 -7.75 4.49
CA TYR A 59 -0.59 -6.33 4.29
C TYR A 59 -1.99 -6.17 3.68
N GLU A 60 -2.35 -6.99 2.69
CA GLU A 60 -3.68 -6.97 2.10
C GLU A 60 -4.78 -7.31 3.09
N SER A 61 -4.56 -8.37 3.88
CA SER A 61 -5.51 -8.78 4.93
C SER A 61 -5.75 -7.64 5.91
N ARG A 62 -4.67 -7.00 6.38
CA ARG A 62 -4.76 -5.85 7.29
C ARG A 62 -5.44 -4.64 6.65
N LEU A 63 -5.19 -4.36 5.38
CA LEU A 63 -5.87 -3.28 4.66
C LEU A 63 -7.38 -3.54 4.59
N SER A 64 -7.79 -4.78 4.31
CA SER A 64 -9.21 -5.15 4.28
C SER A 64 -9.90 -4.95 5.63
N GLU A 65 -9.21 -5.26 6.74
CA GLU A 65 -9.70 -5.04 8.10
C GLU A 65 -9.86 -3.55 8.39
N LEU A 66 -8.84 -2.74 8.10
CA LEU A 66 -8.89 -1.29 8.29
C LEU A 66 -10.04 -0.64 7.50
N LEU A 67 -10.28 -1.11 6.28
CA LEU A 67 -11.39 -0.59 5.48
C LEU A 67 -12.75 -0.95 6.06
N ARG A 68 -12.91 -2.16 6.60
CA ARG A 68 -14.13 -2.56 7.32
C ARG A 68 -14.37 -1.70 8.56
N LEU A 69 -13.31 -1.37 9.30
CA LEU A 69 -13.40 -0.49 10.46
C LEU A 69 -13.68 0.98 10.09
N SER A 70 -13.20 1.41 8.92
CA SER A 70 -13.37 2.79 8.44
C SER A 70 -14.74 3.06 7.81
N SER A 71 -15.47 2.02 7.43
CA SER A 71 -16.85 2.18 6.99
C SER A 71 -17.66 2.61 8.20
N PRO A 72 -18.24 3.83 8.22
CA PRO A 72 -19.13 4.21 9.30
C PRO A 72 -20.25 3.19 9.33
N ASP A 73 -20.29 2.49 10.44
CA ASP A 73 -21.33 1.58 10.81
C ASP A 73 -22.64 2.37 10.74
N GLU A 74 -23.51 2.09 9.76
CA GLU A 74 -24.88 2.62 9.68
C GLU A 74 -25.76 2.04 10.81
N HIS A 75 -25.22 1.99 12.04
CA HIS A 75 -26.01 1.75 13.23
C HIS A 75 -26.44 3.10 13.79
N ARG A 76 -27.46 3.68 13.15
CA ARG A 76 -28.44 4.48 13.87
C ARG A 76 -29.45 3.51 14.48
N PRO A 77 -29.37 3.16 15.78
CA PRO A 77 -30.53 2.54 16.42
C PRO A 77 -31.64 3.58 16.43
N ALA A 78 -32.70 3.32 15.67
CA ALA A 78 -33.95 4.06 15.78
C ALA A 78 -34.50 3.81 17.19
N ALA A 79 -34.68 4.91 17.92
CA ALA A 79 -35.29 4.96 19.24
C ALA A 79 -36.77 4.60 19.21
#